data_AF-A0A9P0CW66-F1
#
_entry.id   AF-A0A9P0CW66-F1
#
_cell.length_a   1.000
_cell.length_b   1.000
_cell.length_c   1.000
_cell.angle_alpha   90.00
_cell.angle_beta   90.00
_cell.angle_gamma   90.00
#
_symmetry.space_group_name_H-M   'P 1'
#
loop_
_entity.id
_entity.type
_entity.pdbx_description
1 polymer ?
#
loop_
_entity_poly.entity_id
_entity_poly.type
_entity_poly.pdbx_seq_one_letter_code
_entity_poly.pdbx_strand_id
1 'polypeptide(L)'
;MSSSRRRCLKNSDHFCYICGEYVFNDCRKVISELVKNTYFEYFRMLLDKNEQSWAPNCVCKSCVKYLRLWKSGKRNAFKFQTPTIWREPRNHLEDCYFCTVNVNGLNTKNQAK
;
A
#
# COMPACT_ATOMS: atom_id res chain seq x y z
N MET A 1 -28.44 -12.09 19.79
CA MET A 1 -27.02 -11.69 19.85
C MET A 1 -26.65 -11.13 18.47
N SER A 2 -26.75 -9.81 18.29
CA SER A 2 -26.61 -9.17 16.97
C SER A 2 -25.16 -9.15 16.49
N SER A 3 -24.94 -9.83 15.36
CA SER A 3 -23.79 -9.84 14.45
C SER A 3 -22.96 -8.54 14.47
N SER A 4 -21.82 -8.56 15.18
CA SER A 4 -20.82 -7.50 15.08
C SER A 4 -20.30 -7.42 13.64
N ARG A 5 -20.18 -6.19 13.12
CA ARG A 5 -20.21 -5.84 11.70
C ARG A 5 -19.03 -6.43 10.93
N ARG A 6 -19.30 -7.21 9.87
CA ARG A 6 -18.33 -7.83 8.94
C ARG A 6 -17.65 -6.83 7.97
N ARG A 7 -17.22 -5.66 8.43
CA ARG A 7 -16.55 -4.67 7.56
C ARG A 7 -15.29 -4.14 8.20
N CYS A 8 -14.24 -3.95 7.40
CA CYS A 8 -13.02 -3.27 7.83
C CYS A 8 -13.36 -1.92 8.45
N LEU A 9 -12.75 -1.61 9.60
CA LEU A 9 -12.86 -0.29 10.22
C LEU A 9 -12.12 0.79 9.42
N LYS A 10 -11.11 0.39 8.64
CA LYS A 10 -10.30 1.27 7.78
C LYS A 10 -10.44 0.84 6.33
N ASN A 11 -10.60 1.80 5.43
CA ASN A 11 -10.61 1.57 3.99
C ASN A 11 -9.20 1.13 3.54
N SER A 12 -9.10 0.11 2.69
CA SER A 12 -7.82 -0.38 2.15
C SER A 12 -7.05 0.71 1.41
N ASP A 13 -7.75 1.68 0.80
CA ASP A 13 -7.15 2.84 0.12
C ASP A 13 -6.43 3.79 1.08
N HIS A 14 -6.51 3.56 2.39
CA HIS A 14 -5.70 4.25 3.37
C HIS A 14 -4.31 3.63 3.50
N PHE A 15 -3.94 2.66 2.68
CA PHE A 15 -2.65 2.01 2.71
C PHE A 15 -1.99 2.05 1.33
N CYS A 16 -0.66 2.06 1.30
CA CYS A 16 0.10 2.04 0.06
C CYS A 16 0.19 0.59 -0.44
N TYR A 17 -0.20 0.34 -1.69
CA TYR A 17 -0.07 -1.00 -2.27
C TYR A 17 1.38 -1.55 -2.24
N ILE A 18 2.39 -0.68 -2.44
CA ILE A 18 3.79 -1.14 -2.57
C ILE A 18 4.43 -1.40 -1.20
N CYS A 19 4.28 -0.48 -0.24
CA CYS A 19 4.98 -0.56 1.06
C CYS A 19 4.08 -0.94 2.24
N GLY A 20 2.76 -1.01 2.06
CA GLY A 20 1.82 -1.41 3.11
C GLY A 20 1.62 -0.39 4.23
N GLU A 21 2.32 0.75 4.16
CA GLU A 21 2.18 1.82 5.15
C GLU A 21 0.86 2.56 4.97
N TYR A 22 0.34 3.09 6.07
CA TYR A 22 -0.81 3.98 6.05
C TYR A 22 -0.53 5.22 5.17
N VAL A 23 -1.53 5.83 4.55
CA VAL A 23 -1.36 6.98 3.65
C VAL A 23 -2.50 7.98 3.84
N PHE A 24 -2.13 9.21 4.20
CA PHE A 24 -3.04 10.35 4.21
C PHE A 24 -3.50 10.70 2.79
N ASN A 25 -4.74 11.17 2.63
CA ASN A 25 -5.35 11.45 1.32
C ASN A 25 -4.43 12.25 0.39
N ASP A 26 -3.82 13.31 0.89
CA ASP A 26 -2.94 14.18 0.09
C ASP A 26 -1.68 13.48 -0.40
N CYS A 27 -1.29 12.38 0.23
CA CYS A 27 -0.10 11.59 -0.10
C CYS A 27 -0.42 10.39 -1.01
N ARG A 28 -1.69 10.16 -1.35
CA ARG A 28 -2.11 9.08 -2.26
C ARG A 28 -1.85 9.47 -3.70
N LYS A 29 -1.46 8.47 -4.49
CA LYS A 29 -1.31 8.55 -5.94
C LYS A 29 -2.04 7.38 -6.56
N VAL A 30 -2.70 7.65 -7.68
CA VAL A 30 -3.30 6.64 -8.53
C VAL A 30 -2.19 5.74 -9.08
N ILE A 31 -2.46 4.45 -9.14
CA ILE A 31 -1.57 3.47 -9.76
C ILE A 31 -1.67 3.66 -11.28
N SER A 32 -0.74 4.45 -11.85
CA SER A 32 -0.65 4.66 -13.29
C SER A 32 0.11 3.53 -13.98
N GLU A 33 0.01 3.45 -15.30
CA GLU A 33 0.72 2.45 -16.10
C GLU A 33 2.24 2.51 -15.92
N LEU A 34 2.79 3.73 -15.78
CA LEU A 34 4.20 3.92 -15.43
C LEU A 34 4.56 3.26 -14.10
N VAL A 35 3.70 3.38 -13.09
CA VAL A 35 3.92 2.75 -11.77
C VAL A 35 3.89 1.24 -11.91
N LYS A 36 2.90 0.68 -12.62
CA LYS A 36 2.81 -0.78 -12.85
C LYS A 36 4.05 -1.31 -13.56
N ASN A 37 4.46 -0.68 -14.65
CA ASN A 37 5.61 -1.12 -15.45
C ASN A 37 6.91 -1.04 -14.65
N THR A 38 7.14 0.08 -13.96
CA THR A 38 8.37 0.25 -13.15
C THR A 38 8.39 -0.68 -11.94
N TYR A 39 7.21 -0.95 -11.34
CA TYR A 39 7.07 -1.92 -10.27
C TYR A 39 7.41 -3.34 -10.76
N PHE A 40 6.88 -3.75 -11.92
CA PHE A 40 7.19 -5.03 -12.52
C PHE A 40 8.67 -5.17 -12.88
N GLU A 41 9.29 -4.14 -13.46
CA GLU A 41 10.73 -4.16 -13.76
C GLU A 41 11.58 -4.31 -12.50
N TYR A 42 11.21 -3.65 -11.41
CA TYR A 42 11.96 -3.68 -10.15
C TYR A 42 11.73 -4.99 -9.38
N PHE A 43 10.47 -5.32 -9.08
CA PHE A 43 10.11 -6.43 -8.19
C PHE A 43 9.85 -7.75 -8.91
N ARG A 44 9.75 -7.74 -10.25
CA ARG A 44 9.35 -8.90 -11.07
C ARG A 44 7.99 -9.49 -10.68
N MET A 45 7.10 -8.61 -10.20
CA MET A 45 5.74 -8.95 -9.78
C MET A 45 4.73 -8.09 -10.55
N LEU A 46 3.64 -8.71 -10.99
CA LEU A 46 2.55 -7.97 -11.62
C LEU A 46 1.79 -7.17 -10.56
N LEU A 47 1.47 -5.92 -10.91
CA LEU A 47 0.57 -5.07 -10.14
C LEU A 47 -0.81 -5.14 -10.78
N ASP A 48 -1.44 -6.32 -10.72
CA ASP A 48 -2.76 -6.54 -11.27
C ASP A 48 -3.84 -6.35 -10.21
N LYS A 49 -4.55 -5.24 -10.36
CA LYS A 49 -5.68 -4.84 -9.51
C LYS A 49 -6.96 -5.62 -9.85
N ASN A 50 -7.08 -6.16 -11.06
CA ASN A 50 -8.36 -6.53 -11.67
C ASN A 50 -9.16 -7.58 -10.87
N GLU A 51 -8.54 -8.29 -9.92
CA GLU A 51 -9.23 -9.31 -9.12
C GLU A 51 -9.35 -8.99 -7.63
N GLN A 52 -8.78 -7.87 -7.14
CA GLN A 52 -8.62 -7.66 -5.70
C GLN A 52 -9.26 -6.35 -5.23
N SER A 53 -10.59 -6.31 -5.20
CA SER A 53 -11.36 -5.17 -4.69
C SER A 53 -11.07 -4.83 -3.21
N TRP A 54 -10.53 -5.79 -2.45
CA TRP A 54 -10.15 -5.65 -1.04
C TRP A 54 -8.74 -5.08 -0.83
N ALA A 55 -7.86 -5.10 -1.83
CA ALA A 55 -6.51 -4.56 -1.74
C ALA A 55 -6.49 -3.04 -1.93
N PRO A 56 -5.42 -2.32 -1.54
CA PRO A 56 -5.35 -0.88 -1.74
C PRO A 56 -5.31 -0.48 -3.22
N ASN A 57 -6.07 0.55 -3.60
CA ASN A 57 -6.11 1.07 -4.97
C ASN A 57 -5.14 2.23 -5.21
N CYS A 58 -4.27 2.53 -4.24
CA CYS A 58 -3.37 3.67 -4.31
C CYS A 58 -1.96 3.32 -3.84
N VAL A 59 -1.02 4.17 -4.22
CA VAL A 59 0.37 4.13 -3.76
C VAL A 59 0.75 5.46 -3.14
N CYS A 60 1.67 5.45 -2.18
CA CYS A 60 2.14 6.68 -1.56
C CYS A 60 3.08 7.46 -2.50
N LYS A 61 3.10 8.79 -2.37
CA LYS A 61 4.02 9.70 -3.08
C LYS A 61 5.48 9.24 -2.98
N SER A 62 5.89 8.72 -1.82
CA SER A 62 7.25 8.23 -1.59
C SER A 62 7.58 7.05 -2.50
N CYS A 63 6.75 6.01 -2.55
CA CYS A 63 6.99 4.86 -3.43
C CYS A 63 7.06 5.27 -4.92
N VAL A 64 6.18 6.18 -5.36
CA VAL A 64 6.23 6.69 -6.75
C VAL A 64 7.52 7.46 -7.02
N LYS A 65 7.95 8.32 -6.08
CA LYS A 65 9.22 9.06 -6.19
C LYS A 65 10.40 8.09 -6.26
N TYR A 66 10.40 7.04 -5.43
CA TYR A 66 11.45 6.02 -5.43
C TYR A 66 11.52 5.26 -6.75
N LEU A 67 10.39 4.77 -7.29
CA LEU A 67 10.36 4.10 -8.59
C LEU A 67 10.95 5.00 -9.70
N ARG A 68 10.60 6.29 -9.71
CA ARG A 68 11.13 7.25 -10.69
C ARG A 68 12.64 7.48 -10.53
N LEU A 69 13.12 7.62 -9.30
CA LEU A 69 14.55 7.81 -9.03
C LEU A 69 15.36 6.56 -9.40
N TRP A 70 14.81 5.37 -9.11
CA TRP A 70 15.43 4.12 -9.50
C TRP A 70 15.49 3.95 -11.02
N LYS A 71 14.37 4.19 -11.72
CA LYS A 71 14.32 4.12 -13.19
C LYS A 71 15.25 5.11 -13.88
N SER A 72 15.57 6.24 -13.24
CA SER A 72 16.53 7.22 -13.74
C SER A 72 17.98 6.97 -13.27
N GLY A 73 18.25 5.85 -12.60
CA GLY A 73 19.59 5.51 -12.08
C GLY A 73 20.07 6.36 -10.91
N LYS A 74 19.25 7.28 -10.41
CA LYS A 74 19.59 8.17 -9.27
C LYS A 74 19.50 7.48 -7.91
N ARG A 75 18.97 6.26 -7.89
CA ARG A 75 18.85 5.45 -6.67
C ARG A 75 18.96 3.98 -6.99
N ASN A 76 19.75 3.25 -6.20
CA ASN A 76 20.03 1.85 -6.49
C ASN A 76 18.92 0.90 -6.01
N ALA A 77 18.30 1.18 -4.86
CA ALA A 77 17.31 0.29 -4.26
C ALA A 77 16.28 1.01 -3.36
N PHE A 78 15.15 0.34 -3.14
CA PHE A 78 14.19 0.61 -2.07
C PHE A 78 14.80 0.34 -0.68
N LYS A 79 14.16 0.87 0.38
CA LYS A 79 14.50 0.52 1.77
C LYS A 79 14.16 -0.94 2.12
N PHE A 80 13.39 -1.61 1.26
CA PHE A 80 12.97 -3.01 1.40
C PHE A 80 13.19 -3.74 0.07
N GLN A 81 13.38 -5.05 0.14
CA GLN A 81 13.57 -5.90 -1.06
C GLN A 81 12.25 -6.44 -1.60
N THR A 82 11.31 -6.79 -0.70
CA THR A 82 10.02 -7.38 -1.05
C THR A 82 8.91 -6.36 -0.82
N PRO A 83 8.01 -6.12 -1.79
CA PRO A 83 6.88 -5.24 -1.60
C PRO A 83 5.85 -5.91 -0.68
N THR A 84 4.83 -5.17 -0.26
CA THR A 84 3.74 -5.76 0.52
C THR A 84 2.99 -6.78 -0.33
N ILE A 85 2.93 -8.02 0.17
CA ILE A 85 2.15 -9.09 -0.43
C ILE A 85 0.75 -9.05 0.18
N TRP A 86 -0.22 -8.68 -0.64
CA TRP A 86 -1.61 -8.58 -0.23
C TRP A 86 -2.27 -9.97 -0.23
N ARG A 87 -3.05 -10.27 0.81
CA ARG A 87 -3.93 -11.43 0.89
C ARG A 87 -5.30 -11.00 1.42
N GLU A 88 -6.36 -11.60 0.90
CA GLU A 88 -7.71 -11.31 1.37
C GLU A 88 -7.84 -11.77 2.83
N PRO A 89 -8.26 -10.89 3.75
CA PRO A 89 -8.38 -11.26 5.15
C PRO A 89 -9.59 -12.18 5.37
N ARG A 90 -9.41 -13.24 6.14
CA ARG A 90 -10.47 -14.21 6.49
C ARG A 90 -11.47 -13.64 7.50
N ASN A 91 -11.01 -12.72 8.35
CA ASN A 91 -11.84 -12.03 9.33
C ASN A 91 -11.27 -10.64 9.66
N HIS A 92 -12.09 -9.77 10.27
CA HIS A 92 -11.70 -8.38 10.60
C HIS A 92 -11.20 -8.16 12.02
N LEU A 93 -11.12 -9.21 12.84
CA LEU A 93 -10.71 -9.12 14.25
C LEU A 93 -9.22 -9.41 14.42
N GLU A 94 -8.75 -10.49 13.82
CA GLU A 94 -7.40 -11.04 14.03
C GLU A 94 -6.57 -11.03 12.75
N ASP A 95 -7.20 -11.23 11.60
CA ASP A 95 -6.49 -11.50 10.33
C ASP A 95 -6.43 -10.29 9.38
N CYS A 96 -7.24 -9.25 9.63
CA CYS A 96 -7.28 -8.08 8.77
C CYS A 96 -6.17 -7.09 9.12
N TYR A 97 -5.11 -7.07 8.31
CA TYR A 97 -4.02 -6.09 8.38
C TYR A 97 -4.52 -4.65 8.53
N PHE A 98 -5.54 -4.25 7.76
CA PHE A 98 -6.09 -2.89 7.82
C PHE A 98 -6.70 -2.55 9.19
N CYS A 99 -7.28 -3.54 9.86
CA CYS A 99 -7.90 -3.37 11.17
C CYS A 99 -6.86 -3.37 12.28
N THR A 100 -5.86 -4.26 12.21
CA THR A 100 -4.85 -4.45 13.25
C THR A 100 -3.78 -3.36 13.29
N VAL A 101 -3.47 -2.69 12.17
CA VAL A 101 -2.49 -1.60 12.17
C VAL A 101 -2.98 -0.42 13.02
N ASN A 102 -2.27 -0.09 14.10
CA ASN A 102 -2.57 1.09 14.89
C ASN A 102 -2.11 2.36 14.17
N VAL A 103 -3.06 3.25 13.86
CA VAL A 103 -2.81 4.52 13.14
C VAL A 103 -2.95 5.74 14.06
N ASN A 104 -3.26 5.52 15.34
CA ASN A 104 -3.46 6.60 16.29
C ASN A 104 -2.14 7.35 16.53
N GLY A 105 -2.18 8.68 16.43
CA GLY A 105 -1.00 9.53 16.57
C GLY A 105 -0.11 9.65 15.33
N LEU A 106 -0.45 8.97 14.22
CA LEU A 106 0.22 9.21 12.94
C LEU A 106 -0.18 10.59 12.40
N ASN A 107 0.80 11.33 11.88
CA ASN A 107 0.60 12.55 11.11
C ASN A 107 1.56 12.55 9.90
N THR A 108 1.37 13.50 8.99
CA THR A 108 2.15 13.60 7.75
C THR A 108 3.65 13.82 7.97
N LYS A 109 4.06 14.28 9.16
CA LYS A 109 5.46 14.55 9.51
C LYS A 109 6.15 13.34 10.15
N ASN A 110 5.42 12.58 10.96
CA ASN A 110 5.97 11.45 11.74
C ASN A 110 5.97 10.12 10.96
N GLN A 111 5.35 10.09 9.78
CA GLN A 111 5.28 8.91 8.93
C GLN A 111 6.54 8.68 8.08
N ALA A 112 7.44 9.66 8.00
CA ALA A 112 8.74 9.50 7.37
C ALA A 112 9.73 8.84 8.35
N LYS A 113 9.68 7.51 8.49
CA LYS A 113 10.77 6.74 9.12
C LYS A 113 11.62 6.05 8.05
#